data_AF-A0A5M9MDN2-F1
#
_entry.id   AF-A0A5M9MDN2-F1
#
_cell.length_a   1.000
_cell.length_b   1.000
_cell.length_c   1.000
_cell.angle_alpha   90.00
_cell.angle_beta   90.00
_cell.angle_gamma   90.00
#
_symmetry.space_group_name_H-M   'P 1'
#
loop_
_entity.id
_entity.type
_entity.pdbx_description
1 polymer ?
#
loop_
_entity_poly.entity_id
_entity_poly.type
_entity_poly.pdbx_seq_one_letter_code
_entity_poly.pdbx_strand_id
1 'polypeptide(L)'
;MSSTCVNSLNYSTASGYRSNILSENIGQKIEITALLLSAWPPAATATPGFRKSASPRYRSSASVCPERCSDSGPNTGNWSVYADFKQIRKCKETKFYDFSLFDDVDNRSGTHRIQACSSYGPDFASLPASTARIASAESVDVEFELGWWHEGFGLAGAGLRSIVKQMRRYTEGGHGLTDRPFIIYGQSGQATIGLYIGQGLLNQGLSESALKLFQDNLDKLEVSTPSLAMQLCEEGYDSTHVFGLGNATCLSFSGSTKFASSAKFTTPLLNENHTTTNSTILARNLARNLVTRADGECTAVQVDAGNSCADLAVKCGISGADFTKYNPGTDFCSKLKPKQHVCCSSGDLPDFRPQPNQDGSCKAYQVQANDNCDSLATECSLKMDDLEEFNRNT
;
A
#
# COMPACT_ATOMS: atom_id res chain seq x y z
N MET A 1 -16.52 -15.16 -3.97
CA MET A 1 -15.57 -16.26 -3.73
C MET A 1 -14.28 -15.58 -3.35
N SER A 2 -14.12 -15.35 -2.04
CA SER A 2 -12.96 -14.71 -1.42
C SER A 2 -12.21 -15.84 -0.74
N SER A 3 -11.10 -16.27 -1.31
CA SER A 3 -10.30 -17.34 -0.74
C SER A 3 -8.97 -17.40 -1.50
N THR A 4 -7.90 -16.96 -0.86
CA THR A 4 -6.57 -17.54 -1.03
C THR A 4 -5.75 -17.32 0.23
N CYS A 5 -6.19 -17.95 1.32
CA CYS A 5 -5.28 -18.56 2.29
C CYS A 5 -5.16 -20.04 1.92
N VAL A 6 -4.57 -20.32 0.76
CA VAL A 6 -4.13 -21.67 0.41
C VAL A 6 -2.92 -21.51 -0.52
N ASN A 7 -1.75 -21.93 -0.05
CA ASN A 7 -0.93 -22.80 -0.87
C ASN A 7 -0.08 -23.71 0.01
N SER A 8 -0.49 -24.97 0.01
CA SER A 8 0.19 -26.09 0.63
C SER A 8 1.65 -26.21 0.16
N LEU A 9 2.54 -26.23 1.16
CA LEU A 9 3.80 -26.96 1.29
C LEU A 9 4.33 -27.74 0.07
N ASN A 10 5.58 -27.45 -0.29
CA ASN A 10 6.61 -28.49 -0.35
C ASN A 10 7.98 -27.91 0.04
N TYR A 11 8.47 -28.36 1.19
CA TYR A 11 9.87 -28.25 1.60
C TYR A 11 10.71 -29.15 0.70
N SER A 12 11.74 -28.62 0.06
CA SER A 12 12.96 -29.39 -0.23
C SER A 12 14.17 -28.47 -0.19
N THR A 13 15.12 -28.90 0.62
CA THR A 13 16.43 -28.31 0.86
C THR A 13 17.37 -28.38 -0.35
N ALA A 14 18.25 -27.37 -0.39
CA ALA A 14 19.66 -27.40 -0.78
C ALA A 14 20.11 -27.20 -2.25
N SER A 15 21.09 -26.29 -2.31
CA SER A 15 22.24 -26.20 -3.21
C SER A 15 22.06 -25.63 -4.61
N GLY A 16 22.88 -24.61 -4.89
CA GLY A 16 22.88 -23.88 -6.16
C GLY A 16 23.60 -24.59 -7.29
N TYR A 17 23.40 -24.08 -8.51
CA TYR A 17 24.40 -24.01 -9.58
C TYR A 17 23.91 -23.06 -10.67
N ARG A 18 24.85 -22.39 -11.33
CA ARG A 18 24.69 -21.54 -12.52
C ARG A 18 24.21 -22.35 -13.75
N SER A 19 23.56 -21.63 -14.67
CA SER A 19 23.79 -21.62 -16.14
C SER A 19 22.54 -21.83 -17.01
N ASN A 20 22.15 -20.76 -17.72
CA ASN A 20 21.87 -20.63 -19.16
C ASN A 20 21.24 -21.78 -20.00
N ILE A 21 20.35 -21.32 -20.91
CA ILE A 21 20.14 -21.67 -22.34
C ILE A 21 18.84 -22.40 -22.78
N LEU A 22 18.14 -21.71 -23.71
CA LEU A 22 17.33 -22.08 -24.89
C LEU A 22 15.95 -22.80 -24.82
N SER A 23 14.96 -22.08 -25.36
CA SER A 23 14.06 -22.43 -26.48
C SER A 23 13.78 -23.90 -26.80
N GLU A 24 12.50 -24.30 -26.76
CA GLU A 24 11.84 -24.98 -27.90
C GLU A 24 10.30 -25.03 -27.76
N ASN A 25 9.65 -25.27 -28.89
CA ASN A 25 8.24 -25.04 -29.24
C ASN A 25 7.49 -26.40 -29.37
N ILE A 26 6.21 -26.35 -29.78
CA ILE A 26 5.27 -27.48 -30.11
C ILE A 26 4.43 -27.94 -28.90
N GLY A 27 3.11 -28.17 -28.92
CA GLY A 27 2.08 -28.13 -29.96
C GLY A 27 0.88 -29.01 -29.56
N GLN A 28 -0.31 -28.40 -29.53
CA GLN A 28 -1.69 -28.94 -29.77
C GLN A 28 -2.49 -29.85 -28.81
N LYS A 29 -3.76 -29.39 -28.66
CA LYS A 29 -5.09 -30.05 -28.62
C LYS A 29 -5.58 -30.80 -27.38
N ILE A 30 -6.62 -30.25 -26.75
CA ILE A 30 -7.72 -31.00 -26.09
C ILE A 30 -9.06 -30.29 -26.36
N GLU A 31 -10.06 -31.05 -26.81
CA GLU A 31 -11.46 -30.66 -27.02
C GLU A 31 -12.23 -30.51 -25.69
N ILE A 32 -13.20 -29.59 -25.62
CA ILE A 32 -14.13 -29.47 -24.49
C ILE A 32 -15.57 -29.61 -25.03
N THR A 33 -16.29 -30.62 -24.54
CA THR A 33 -17.74 -30.79 -24.71
C THR A 33 -18.47 -30.23 -23.48
N ALA A 34 -19.54 -29.49 -23.72
CA ALA A 34 -20.33 -28.77 -22.73
C ALA A 34 -21.28 -29.67 -21.91
N LEU A 35 -21.56 -29.26 -20.66
CA LEU A 35 -22.74 -29.69 -19.90
C LEU A 35 -23.31 -28.48 -19.14
N LEU A 36 -24.49 -28.06 -19.57
CA LEU A 36 -25.33 -27.05 -18.93
C LEU A 36 -26.20 -27.73 -17.86
N LEU A 37 -26.11 -27.26 -16.61
CA LEU A 37 -27.14 -27.49 -15.59
C LEU A 37 -27.66 -26.13 -15.14
N SER A 38 -28.95 -25.91 -15.38
CA SER A 38 -29.69 -24.75 -14.91
C SER A 38 -30.29 -25.06 -13.54
N ALA A 39 -30.07 -24.17 -12.58
CA ALA A 39 -30.82 -24.13 -11.33
C ALA A 39 -31.05 -22.66 -10.97
N TRP A 40 -32.31 -22.24 -10.94
CA TRP A 40 -32.74 -20.98 -10.34
C TRP A 40 -32.68 -21.08 -8.81
N PRO A 41 -32.18 -20.05 -8.11
CA PRO A 41 -32.53 -19.83 -6.71
C PRO A 41 -33.59 -18.70 -6.57
N PRO A 42 -34.37 -18.70 -5.48
CA PRO A 42 -35.43 -17.73 -5.23
C PRO A 42 -34.84 -16.35 -4.90
N ALA A 43 -35.63 -15.32 -5.19
CA ALA A 43 -35.29 -13.93 -4.94
C ALA A 43 -35.05 -13.68 -3.44
N ALA A 44 -33.81 -13.36 -3.08
CA ALA A 44 -33.47 -12.70 -1.83
C ALA A 44 -33.32 -11.20 -2.10
N THR A 45 -34.15 -10.40 -1.42
CA THR A 45 -34.11 -8.94 -1.42
C THR A 45 -32.73 -8.43 -0.98
N ALA A 46 -32.02 -7.77 -1.89
CA ALA A 46 -30.74 -7.14 -1.62
C ALA A 46 -30.94 -5.81 -0.89
N THR A 47 -30.39 -5.69 0.32
CA THR A 47 -29.89 -4.41 0.86
C THR A 47 -28.90 -3.79 -0.13
N PRO A 48 -28.68 -2.46 -0.13
CA PRO A 48 -27.84 -1.79 -1.12
C PRO A 48 -26.41 -2.30 -1.01
N GLY A 49 -26.08 -3.30 -1.82
CA GLY A 49 -24.84 -4.04 -1.73
C GLY A 49 -23.74 -3.30 -2.47
N PHE A 50 -22.65 -3.01 -1.76
CA PHE A 50 -21.34 -2.78 -2.36
C PHE A 50 -21.09 -3.87 -3.43
N ARG A 51 -20.79 -3.46 -4.67
CA ARG A 51 -20.40 -4.41 -5.72
C ARG A 51 -19.08 -5.05 -5.27
N LYS A 52 -19.12 -6.33 -4.91
CA LYS A 52 -17.90 -7.11 -4.67
C LYS A 52 -17.10 -7.12 -5.97
N SER A 53 -15.84 -6.71 -5.90
CA SER A 53 -14.89 -6.78 -7.02
C SER A 53 -14.88 -8.19 -7.58
N ALA A 54 -15.05 -8.30 -8.90
CA ALA A 54 -15.07 -9.57 -9.61
C ALA A 54 -13.86 -9.64 -10.54
N SER A 55 -13.30 -10.84 -10.70
CA SER A 55 -12.39 -11.08 -11.81
C SER A 55 -13.17 -10.89 -13.13
N PRO A 56 -12.55 -10.32 -14.17
CA PRO A 56 -13.18 -10.25 -15.47
C PRO A 56 -13.60 -11.65 -15.90
N ARG A 57 -14.88 -11.85 -16.24
CA ARG A 57 -15.32 -13.13 -16.80
C ARG A 57 -14.54 -13.38 -18.09
N TYR A 58 -14.08 -14.63 -18.29
CA TYR A 58 -13.53 -15.11 -19.55
C TYR A 58 -14.63 -15.13 -20.62
N ARG A 59 -15.11 -13.96 -21.03
CA ARG A 59 -15.95 -13.80 -22.21
C ARG A 59 -14.99 -13.48 -23.34
N SER A 60 -14.86 -14.45 -24.24
CA SER A 60 -14.25 -14.34 -25.55
C SER A 60 -14.40 -12.92 -26.12
N SER A 61 -13.27 -12.25 -26.35
CA SER A 61 -13.11 -11.03 -27.17
C SER A 61 -13.69 -9.68 -26.70
N ALA A 62 -14.36 -9.55 -25.55
CA ALA A 62 -14.86 -8.25 -25.06
C ALA A 62 -14.00 -7.74 -23.89
N SER A 63 -13.11 -6.79 -24.23
CA SER A 63 -12.12 -6.06 -23.43
C SER A 63 -11.03 -6.88 -22.71
N VAL A 64 -9.86 -6.93 -23.34
CA VAL A 64 -8.59 -7.33 -22.73
C VAL A 64 -8.20 -6.44 -21.54
N CYS A 65 -8.72 -5.22 -21.50
CA CYS A 65 -8.49 -4.24 -20.46
C CYS A 65 -9.42 -4.43 -19.25
N PRO A 66 -9.00 -4.02 -18.05
CA PRO A 66 -9.88 -3.86 -16.89
C PRO A 66 -11.09 -2.96 -17.20
N GLU A 67 -12.10 -3.00 -16.32
CA GLU A 67 -13.19 -2.03 -16.37
C GLU A 67 -12.64 -0.59 -16.27
N ARG A 68 -13.33 0.35 -16.94
CA ARG A 68 -12.88 1.74 -16.99
C ARG A 68 -12.88 2.35 -15.59
N CYS A 69 -11.88 3.20 -15.32
CA CYS A 69 -11.73 3.87 -14.04
C CYS A 69 -12.90 4.79 -13.68
N SER A 70 -13.51 5.48 -14.66
CA SER A 70 -14.71 6.30 -14.43
C SER A 70 -15.93 5.49 -14.01
N ASP A 71 -16.02 4.24 -14.48
CA ASP A 71 -17.17 3.36 -14.27
C ASP A 71 -17.01 2.57 -12.96
N SER A 72 -15.77 2.15 -12.66
CA SER A 72 -15.41 1.49 -11.40
C SER A 72 -15.46 2.44 -10.19
N GLY A 73 -15.26 3.74 -10.44
CA GLY A 73 -15.29 4.80 -9.44
C GLY A 73 -13.98 4.94 -8.63
N PRO A 74 -13.96 5.88 -7.67
CA PRO A 74 -12.77 6.24 -6.89
C PRO A 74 -12.43 5.26 -5.77
N ASN A 75 -13.22 4.21 -5.56
CA ASN A 75 -12.89 3.19 -4.57
C ASN A 75 -12.20 2.03 -5.30
N THR A 76 -10.89 1.86 -5.08
CA THR A 76 -10.08 0.79 -5.66
C THR A 76 -10.60 -0.61 -5.29
N GLY A 77 -11.33 -0.71 -4.17
CA GLY A 77 -12.13 -1.87 -3.77
C GLY A 77 -13.08 -2.39 -4.85
N ASN A 78 -13.58 -1.51 -5.72
CA ASN A 78 -14.52 -1.86 -6.80
C ASN A 78 -13.84 -2.26 -8.11
N TRP A 79 -12.53 -2.08 -8.23
CA TRP A 79 -11.80 -2.32 -9.47
C TRP A 79 -11.72 -3.81 -9.81
N SER A 80 -11.45 -4.13 -11.08
CA SER A 80 -11.31 -5.50 -11.56
C SER A 80 -10.13 -6.18 -10.87
N VAL A 81 -10.28 -7.43 -10.39
CA VAL A 81 -9.23 -8.15 -9.64
C VAL A 81 -8.57 -9.22 -10.50
N TYR A 82 -7.24 -9.30 -10.43
CA TYR A 82 -6.40 -10.22 -11.20
C TYR A 82 -5.45 -10.98 -10.28
N ALA A 83 -5.26 -12.26 -10.59
CA ALA A 83 -4.32 -13.14 -9.89
C ALA A 83 -2.86 -12.96 -10.32
N ASP A 84 -2.66 -12.43 -11.55
CA ASP A 84 -1.36 -12.13 -12.13
C ASP A 84 -1.49 -11.09 -13.26
N PHE A 85 -0.36 -10.62 -13.78
CA PHE A 85 -0.34 -9.65 -14.88
C PHE A 85 -0.54 -10.25 -16.28
N LYS A 86 -0.73 -11.57 -16.46
CA LYS A 86 -0.73 -12.21 -17.80
C LYS A 86 -1.85 -11.69 -18.69
N GLN A 87 -3.03 -11.46 -18.13
CA GLN A 87 -4.18 -10.92 -18.88
C GLN A 87 -4.01 -9.41 -19.12
N ILE A 88 -3.72 -8.65 -18.06
CA ILE A 88 -3.61 -7.19 -18.08
C ILE A 88 -2.49 -6.68 -19.00
N ARG A 89 -1.39 -7.43 -19.16
CA ARG A 89 -0.27 -7.04 -20.05
C ARG A 89 -0.69 -6.87 -21.51
N LYS A 90 -1.76 -7.54 -21.93
CA LYS A 90 -2.28 -7.43 -23.30
C LYS A 90 -3.08 -6.13 -23.52
N CYS A 91 -3.47 -5.44 -22.46
CA CYS A 91 -4.18 -4.17 -22.53
C CYS A 91 -3.21 -3.02 -22.84
N LYS A 92 -3.54 -2.24 -23.88
CA LYS A 92 -2.73 -1.12 -24.38
C LYS A 92 -3.14 0.24 -23.81
N GLU A 93 -4.26 0.31 -23.09
CA GLU A 93 -4.72 1.52 -22.41
C GLU A 93 -3.84 1.84 -21.21
N THR A 94 -3.92 3.09 -20.73
CA THR A 94 -3.34 3.46 -19.44
C THR A 94 -4.06 2.67 -18.36
N LYS A 95 -3.33 2.11 -17.41
CA LYS A 95 -3.87 1.29 -16.33
C LYS A 95 -3.45 1.85 -15.00
N PHE A 96 -4.34 1.77 -14.03
CA PHE A 96 -4.04 2.03 -12.63
C PHE A 96 -4.19 0.74 -11.85
N TYR A 97 -3.33 0.56 -10.85
CA TYR A 97 -3.31 -0.62 -10.02
C TYR A 97 -3.33 -0.24 -8.54
N ASP A 98 -3.97 -1.09 -7.76
CA ASP A 98 -3.90 -1.14 -6.30
C ASP A 98 -3.55 -2.57 -5.91
N PHE A 99 -2.44 -2.72 -5.20
CA PHE A 99 -1.98 -3.98 -4.63
C PHE A 99 -1.04 -3.66 -3.46
N SER A 100 -0.82 -4.66 -2.61
CA SER A 100 0.01 -4.53 -1.41
C SER A 100 1.49 -4.31 -1.77
N LEU A 101 2.16 -3.36 -1.12
CA LEU A 101 3.63 -3.22 -1.21
C LEU A 101 4.40 -4.49 -0.79
N PHE A 102 3.75 -5.36 0.00
CA PHE A 102 4.34 -6.58 0.50
C PHE A 102 3.99 -7.82 -0.33
N ASP A 103 3.18 -7.64 -1.37
CA ASP A 103 2.90 -8.69 -2.33
C ASP A 103 3.95 -8.64 -3.45
N ASP A 104 4.78 -9.68 -3.56
CA ASP A 104 5.77 -9.81 -4.65
C ASP A 104 5.05 -10.21 -5.94
N VAL A 105 4.34 -9.24 -6.52
CA VAL A 105 3.48 -9.39 -7.70
C VAL A 105 4.23 -9.81 -8.98
N ASP A 106 5.57 -9.86 -8.93
CA ASP A 106 6.41 -10.39 -10.01
C ASP A 106 6.60 -11.93 -9.92
N ASN A 107 6.33 -12.53 -8.76
CA ASN A 107 6.40 -13.97 -8.55
C ASN A 107 5.28 -14.69 -9.31
N ARG A 108 5.60 -15.19 -10.51
CA ARG A 108 4.64 -15.88 -11.39
C ARG A 108 4.04 -17.18 -10.83
N SER A 109 4.59 -17.73 -9.75
CA SER A 109 4.08 -18.93 -9.08
C SER A 109 3.09 -18.62 -7.95
N GLY A 110 3.03 -17.36 -7.49
CA GLY A 110 2.09 -16.89 -6.50
C GLY A 110 0.71 -16.58 -7.08
N THR A 111 -0.30 -16.52 -6.21
CA THR A 111 -1.61 -15.94 -6.53
C THR A 111 -1.68 -14.57 -5.84
N HIS A 112 -1.82 -13.52 -6.64
CA HIS A 112 -1.81 -12.15 -6.16
C HIS A 112 -3.23 -11.57 -6.11
N ARG A 113 -3.37 -10.41 -5.45
CA ARG A 113 -4.61 -9.64 -5.49
C ARG A 113 -4.33 -8.27 -6.12
N ILE A 114 -4.31 -8.24 -7.45
CA ILE A 114 -4.05 -7.02 -8.22
C ILE A 114 -5.40 -6.40 -8.62
N GLN A 115 -5.77 -5.29 -7.98
CA GLN A 115 -6.91 -4.49 -8.40
C GLN A 115 -6.49 -3.56 -9.52
N ALA A 116 -7.29 -3.44 -10.56
CA ALA A 116 -6.95 -2.63 -11.73
C ALA A 116 -8.18 -2.01 -12.39
N CYS A 117 -8.00 -0.80 -12.92
CA CYS A 117 -8.90 -0.16 -13.85
C CYS A 117 -8.13 0.36 -15.07
N SER A 118 -8.79 0.51 -16.21
CA SER A 118 -8.20 1.12 -17.41
C SER A 118 -8.70 2.54 -17.61
N SER A 119 -7.88 3.38 -18.23
CA SER A 119 -8.20 4.77 -18.48
C SER A 119 -7.87 5.19 -19.90
N TYR A 120 -8.86 5.76 -20.57
CA TYR A 120 -8.76 6.37 -21.88
C TYR A 120 -9.45 7.74 -21.85
N GLY A 121 -8.67 8.78 -21.57
CA GLY A 121 -9.17 10.16 -21.44
C GLY A 121 -9.20 10.65 -19.98
N PRO A 122 -10.04 11.64 -19.65
CA PRO A 122 -10.00 12.35 -18.37
C PRO A 122 -10.79 11.65 -17.25
N ASP A 123 -10.71 10.32 -17.15
CA ASP A 123 -11.57 9.52 -16.26
C ASP A 123 -11.58 10.01 -14.82
N PHE A 124 -10.41 10.19 -14.19
CA PHE A 124 -10.35 10.67 -12.81
C PHE A 124 -10.77 12.13 -12.64
N ALA A 125 -10.64 12.96 -13.68
CA ALA A 125 -11.15 14.33 -13.63
C ALA A 125 -12.68 14.41 -13.72
N SER A 126 -13.34 13.37 -14.21
CA SER A 126 -14.80 13.28 -14.30
C SER A 126 -15.46 12.71 -13.04
N LEU A 127 -14.66 12.21 -12.09
CA LEU A 127 -15.18 11.68 -10.84
C LEU A 127 -15.67 12.81 -9.93
N PRO A 128 -16.78 12.61 -9.20
CA PRO A 128 -17.25 13.59 -8.23
C PRO A 128 -16.26 13.70 -7.08
N ALA A 129 -15.97 14.92 -6.64
CA ALA A 129 -15.09 15.15 -5.50
C ALA A 129 -15.61 14.45 -4.23
N SER A 130 -14.68 13.93 -3.44
CA SER A 130 -14.96 13.34 -2.15
C SER A 130 -15.50 14.39 -1.18
N THR A 131 -16.57 14.04 -0.46
CA THR A 131 -17.17 14.88 0.59
C THR A 131 -16.53 14.65 1.96
N ALA A 132 -15.42 13.92 2.04
CA ALA A 132 -14.73 13.65 3.28
C ALA A 132 -14.28 14.96 3.95
N ARG A 133 -14.55 15.11 5.25
CA ARG A 133 -14.14 16.29 6.00
C ARG A 133 -12.62 16.30 6.12
N ILE A 134 -11.99 17.31 5.54
CA ILE A 134 -10.57 17.58 5.68
C ILE A 134 -10.37 18.13 7.10
N ALA A 135 -9.61 17.41 7.94
CA ALA A 135 -9.15 17.98 9.20
C ALA A 135 -8.31 19.24 8.90
N SER A 136 -8.43 20.28 9.70
CA SER A 136 -7.58 21.48 9.55
C SER A 136 -6.11 21.05 9.59
N ALA A 137 -5.46 21.07 8.43
CA ALA A 137 -4.07 20.69 8.27
C ALA A 137 -3.26 21.97 8.07
N GLU A 138 -2.27 22.19 8.93
CA GLU A 138 -1.36 23.32 8.80
C GLU A 138 -0.44 23.09 7.59
N SER A 139 -0.21 24.17 6.84
CA SER A 139 0.69 24.16 5.70
C SER A 139 2.08 24.48 6.20
N VAL A 140 3.04 23.60 5.92
CA VAL A 140 4.44 23.75 6.30
C VAL A 140 5.27 23.87 5.02
N ASP A 141 6.25 24.77 5.02
CA ASP A 141 7.21 24.91 3.92
C ASP A 141 8.18 23.73 3.92
N VAL A 142 8.33 23.08 2.77
CA VAL A 142 9.14 21.87 2.60
C VAL A 142 9.92 21.89 1.29
N GLU A 143 10.96 21.07 1.18
CA GLU A 143 11.69 20.83 -0.06
C GLU A 143 11.37 19.44 -0.62
N PHE A 144 10.79 19.40 -1.82
CA PHE A 144 10.67 18.15 -2.56
C PHE A 144 11.93 17.89 -3.38
N GLU A 145 12.49 16.69 -3.26
CA GLU A 145 13.64 16.26 -4.04
C GLU A 145 13.19 15.44 -5.24
N LEU A 146 13.59 15.86 -6.44
CA LEU A 146 13.42 15.12 -7.67
C LEU A 146 14.78 14.56 -8.09
N GLY A 147 14.90 13.25 -8.21
CA GLY A 147 16.19 12.62 -8.49
C GLY A 147 16.12 11.45 -9.46
N TRP A 148 17.30 11.09 -9.96
CA TRP A 148 17.50 10.10 -11.00
C TRP A 148 18.76 9.25 -10.77
N TRP A 149 18.83 8.11 -11.46
CA TRP A 149 19.97 7.20 -11.48
C TRP A 149 20.54 7.06 -12.91
N HIS A 150 21.84 6.80 -13.05
CA HIS A 150 22.52 6.51 -14.34
C HIS A 150 22.56 4.98 -14.63
N GLU A 151 22.60 4.42 -15.84
CA GLU A 151 22.59 4.90 -17.24
C GLU A 151 21.43 4.25 -18.04
N GLY A 152 20.92 4.97 -19.04
CA GLY A 152 19.95 4.46 -20.03
C GLY A 152 19.34 5.62 -20.82
N PHE A 153 18.88 5.36 -22.03
CA PHE A 153 18.16 6.34 -22.85
C PHE A 153 16.67 5.99 -22.94
N GLY A 154 15.82 7.02 -23.00
CA GLY A 154 14.42 6.86 -23.37
C GLY A 154 13.45 6.98 -22.19
N LEU A 155 13.45 8.14 -21.53
CA LEU A 155 12.38 8.50 -20.61
C LEU A 155 11.02 8.38 -21.32
N ALA A 156 10.11 7.58 -20.76
CA ALA A 156 8.75 7.44 -21.27
C ALA A 156 7.89 8.67 -20.90
N GLY A 157 8.37 9.88 -21.24
CA GLY A 157 7.86 11.16 -20.75
C GLY A 157 6.38 11.39 -21.04
N ALA A 158 5.90 11.00 -22.23
CA ALA A 158 4.48 11.08 -22.56
C ALA A 158 3.61 10.18 -21.66
N GLY A 159 4.09 8.97 -21.36
CA GLY A 159 3.42 8.04 -20.45
C GLY A 159 3.42 8.56 -19.01
N LEU A 160 4.56 9.06 -18.53
CA LEU A 160 4.67 9.67 -17.20
C LEU A 160 3.77 10.90 -17.06
N ARG A 161 3.74 11.80 -18.04
CA ARG A 161 2.81 12.94 -18.07
C ARG A 161 1.36 12.49 -17.95
N SER A 162 0.97 11.46 -18.72
CA SER A 162 -0.39 10.93 -18.67
C SER A 162 -0.73 10.39 -17.29
N ILE A 163 0.12 9.53 -16.72
CA ILE A 163 -0.14 8.90 -15.42
C ILE A 163 -0.18 9.93 -14.30
N VAL A 164 0.84 10.81 -14.20
CA VAL A 164 0.91 11.81 -13.13
C VAL A 164 -0.22 12.82 -13.24
N LYS A 165 -0.64 13.18 -14.46
CA LYS A 165 -1.83 14.02 -14.68
C LYS A 165 -3.08 13.38 -14.07
N GLN A 166 -3.31 12.10 -14.32
CA GLN A 166 -4.46 11.38 -13.79
C GLN A 166 -4.36 11.20 -12.26
N MET A 167 -3.20 10.78 -11.72
CA MET A 167 -2.99 10.65 -10.28
C MET A 167 -3.24 11.98 -9.54
N ARG A 168 -2.78 13.10 -10.12
CA ARG A 168 -3.05 14.44 -9.59
C ARG A 168 -4.54 14.75 -9.54
N ARG A 169 -5.29 14.46 -10.61
CA ARG A 169 -6.75 14.68 -10.63
C ARG A 169 -7.47 13.79 -9.62
N TYR A 170 -7.02 12.55 -9.45
CA TYR A 170 -7.55 11.63 -8.45
C TYR A 170 -7.37 12.17 -7.03
N THR A 171 -6.17 12.61 -6.67
CA THR A 171 -5.88 13.16 -5.33
C THR A 171 -6.47 14.55 -5.12
N GLU A 172 -6.56 15.39 -6.15
CA GLU A 172 -7.24 16.70 -6.12
C GLU A 172 -8.73 16.55 -5.79
N GLY A 173 -9.37 15.51 -6.34
CA GLY A 173 -10.74 15.12 -6.00
C GLY A 173 -10.91 14.59 -4.57
N GLY A 174 -9.84 14.51 -3.76
CA GLY A 174 -9.89 13.98 -2.40
C GLY A 174 -10.09 12.47 -2.34
N HIS A 175 -9.67 11.76 -3.39
CA HIS A 175 -9.67 10.31 -3.42
C HIS A 175 -8.35 9.73 -2.89
N GLY A 176 -8.38 8.43 -2.58
CA GLY A 176 -7.30 7.75 -1.88
C GLY A 176 -7.61 7.55 -0.40
N LEU A 177 -6.88 6.65 0.22
CA LEU A 177 -6.99 6.34 1.64
C LEU A 177 -6.39 7.50 2.47
N THR A 178 -6.90 7.69 3.68
CA THR A 178 -6.43 8.75 4.59
C THR A 178 -6.19 8.24 6.02
N ASP A 179 -6.65 7.03 6.33
CA ASP A 179 -6.46 6.31 7.59
C ASP A 179 -5.20 5.43 7.60
N ARG A 180 -4.56 5.29 6.43
CA ARG A 180 -3.34 4.51 6.19
C ARG A 180 -2.62 5.07 4.94
N PRO A 181 -1.37 4.69 4.67
CA PRO A 181 -0.68 5.17 3.48
C PRO A 181 -1.50 4.93 2.22
N PHE A 182 -1.66 5.98 1.42
CA PHE A 182 -2.30 5.88 0.12
C PHE A 182 -1.26 5.47 -0.92
N ILE A 183 -1.53 4.34 -1.58
CA ILE A 183 -0.65 3.75 -2.58
C ILE A 183 -1.46 3.48 -3.83
N ILE A 184 -0.93 3.91 -4.97
CA ILE A 184 -1.52 3.64 -6.27
C ILE A 184 -0.42 3.57 -7.32
N TYR A 185 -0.50 2.61 -8.22
CA TYR A 185 0.43 2.47 -9.32
C TYR A 185 -0.25 2.82 -10.63
N GLY A 186 0.53 3.29 -11.59
CA GLY A 186 0.04 3.57 -12.93
C GLY A 186 1.02 3.14 -14.01
N GLN A 187 0.48 2.69 -15.13
CA GLN A 187 1.24 2.29 -16.30
C GLN A 187 0.62 2.84 -17.57
N SER A 188 1.44 3.46 -18.42
CA SER A 188 1.04 4.00 -19.72
C SER A 188 2.15 3.75 -20.73
N GLY A 189 1.91 2.85 -21.69
CA GLY A 189 2.96 2.37 -22.58
C GLY A 189 4.08 1.72 -21.80
N GLN A 190 5.30 2.27 -21.89
CA GLN A 190 6.48 1.81 -21.16
C GLN A 190 6.67 2.51 -19.80
N ALA A 191 5.96 3.62 -19.55
CA ALA A 191 6.05 4.31 -18.27
C ALA A 191 5.34 3.51 -17.18
N THR A 192 5.99 3.34 -16.03
CA THR A 192 5.39 2.82 -14.80
C THR A 192 5.78 3.73 -13.65
N ILE A 193 4.85 4.02 -12.76
CA ILE A 193 5.09 4.87 -11.59
C ILE A 193 4.24 4.42 -10.42
N GLY A 194 4.79 4.47 -9.21
CA GLY A 194 4.04 4.32 -7.97
C GLY A 194 3.91 5.67 -7.29
N LEU A 195 2.74 5.95 -6.71
CA LEU A 195 2.52 7.07 -5.82
C LEU A 195 2.30 6.50 -4.41
N TYR A 196 3.09 7.00 -3.47
CA TYR A 196 3.01 6.72 -2.04
C TYR A 196 2.78 8.05 -1.31
N ILE A 197 1.74 8.10 -0.49
CA ILE A 197 1.45 9.22 0.42
C ILE A 197 1.27 8.65 1.82
N GLY A 198 2.15 8.99 2.75
CA GLY A 198 1.98 8.64 4.15
C GLY A 198 0.69 9.23 4.74
N GLN A 199 0.06 8.50 5.68
CA GLN A 199 -1.23 8.89 6.25
C GLN A 199 -1.23 10.22 7.02
N GLY A 200 -0.06 10.69 7.44
CA GLY A 200 0.16 11.98 8.07
C GLY A 200 0.19 13.16 7.09
N LEU A 201 0.06 12.91 5.79
CA LEU A 201 0.02 13.92 4.74
C LEU A 201 -1.35 14.00 4.09
N LEU A 202 -1.79 15.22 3.78
CA LEU A 202 -3.04 15.45 3.06
C LEU A 202 -2.87 15.19 1.56
N ASN A 203 -3.58 14.18 1.02
CA ASN A 203 -3.58 13.84 -0.42
C ASN A 203 -3.83 15.04 -1.34
N GLN A 204 -4.85 15.87 -1.05
CA GLN A 204 -5.16 17.07 -1.83
C GLN A 204 -4.01 18.07 -1.82
N GLY A 205 -3.34 18.25 -0.67
CA GLY A 205 -2.21 19.18 -0.55
C GLY A 205 -1.06 18.81 -1.48
N LEU A 206 -0.73 17.52 -1.55
CA LEU A 206 0.33 17.00 -2.43
C LEU A 206 -0.05 17.04 -3.92
N SER A 207 -1.34 17.13 -4.24
CA SER A 207 -1.81 17.39 -5.61
C SER A 207 -1.47 18.80 -6.09
N GLU A 208 -1.60 19.78 -5.19
CA GLU A 208 -1.33 21.20 -5.44
C GLU A 208 0.16 21.51 -5.42
N SER A 209 0.94 20.81 -4.59
CA SER A 209 2.40 20.96 -4.49
C SER A 209 3.15 19.91 -5.32
N ALA A 210 3.45 18.75 -4.76
CA ALA A 210 4.39 17.77 -5.30
C ALA A 210 4.03 17.30 -6.72
N LEU A 211 2.80 16.83 -6.95
CA LEU A 211 2.38 16.29 -8.25
C LEU A 211 2.30 17.39 -9.32
N LYS A 212 1.94 18.62 -8.92
CA LYS A 212 1.97 19.78 -9.81
C LYS A 212 3.40 20.17 -10.17
N LEU A 213 4.29 20.25 -9.18
CA LEU A 213 5.71 20.53 -9.39
C LEU A 213 6.36 19.51 -10.32
N PHE A 214 6.07 18.22 -10.14
CA PHE A 214 6.56 17.18 -11.04
C PHE A 214 6.09 17.43 -12.48
N GLN A 215 4.79 17.68 -12.68
CA GLN A 215 4.22 17.95 -14.01
C GLN A 215 4.84 19.17 -14.68
N ASP A 216 5.00 20.27 -13.93
CA ASP A 216 5.49 21.56 -14.45
C ASP A 216 6.99 21.55 -14.78
N ASN A 217 7.74 20.58 -14.23
CA ASN A 217 9.18 20.48 -14.42
C ASN A 217 9.61 19.30 -15.28
N LEU A 218 8.76 18.29 -15.53
CA LEU A 218 9.14 17.09 -16.29
C LEU A 218 9.73 17.40 -17.68
N ASP A 219 9.21 18.40 -18.39
CA ASP A 219 9.72 18.81 -19.71
C ASP A 219 10.98 19.71 -19.65
N LYS A 220 11.30 20.24 -18.46
CA LYS A 220 12.49 21.08 -18.22
C LYS A 220 13.70 20.27 -17.75
N LEU A 221 13.49 19.00 -17.40
CA LEU A 221 14.57 18.12 -16.98
C LEU A 221 15.42 17.80 -18.21
N GLU A 222 16.67 18.26 -18.21
CA GLU A 222 17.69 17.84 -19.17
C GLU A 222 18.22 16.43 -18.85
N VAL A 223 17.32 15.53 -18.43
CA VAL A 223 17.65 14.20 -17.92
C VAL A 223 17.06 13.17 -18.86
N SER A 224 17.93 12.48 -19.61
CA SER A 224 17.53 11.44 -20.57
C SER A 224 17.40 10.04 -19.95
N THR A 225 17.45 9.94 -18.61
CA THR A 225 17.45 8.66 -17.88
C THR A 225 16.07 8.01 -17.88
N PRO A 226 15.99 6.66 -17.84
CA PRO A 226 14.71 5.96 -17.77
C PRO A 226 14.08 5.99 -16.36
N SER A 227 14.90 6.24 -15.33
CA SER A 227 14.51 6.15 -13.92
C SER A 227 14.53 7.53 -13.26
N LEU A 228 13.35 7.98 -12.84
CA LEU A 228 13.10 9.24 -12.18
C LEU A 228 12.19 8.98 -10.98
N ALA A 229 12.45 9.62 -9.85
CA ALA A 229 11.54 9.61 -8.71
C ALA A 229 11.53 10.98 -8.01
N MET A 230 10.44 11.27 -7.32
CA MET A 230 10.31 12.47 -6.50
C MET A 230 9.97 12.06 -5.07
N GLN A 231 10.56 12.71 -4.07
CA GLN A 231 10.29 12.41 -2.67
C GLN A 231 10.17 13.68 -1.82
N LEU A 232 9.33 13.60 -0.78
CA LEU A 232 9.49 14.38 0.45
C LEU A 232 10.00 13.39 1.48
N CYS A 233 11.29 13.47 1.78
CA CYS A 233 11.91 12.71 2.84
C CYS A 233 12.98 13.55 3.50
N GLU A 234 12.87 13.69 4.82
CA GLU A 234 13.84 14.35 5.67
C GLU A 234 14.21 13.45 6.85
N GLU A 235 15.30 13.79 7.53
CA GLU A 235 15.72 13.08 8.73
C GLU A 235 14.62 13.18 9.81
N GLY A 236 14.21 12.03 10.37
CA GLY A 236 13.14 11.97 11.36
C GLY A 236 11.73 11.81 10.80
N TYR A 237 11.57 11.73 9.48
CA TYR A 237 10.30 11.35 8.88
C TYR A 237 10.17 9.83 8.87
N ASP A 238 9.05 9.33 9.40
CA ASP A 238 8.68 7.93 9.26
C ASP A 238 7.82 7.71 8.00
N SER A 239 7.44 6.46 7.71
CA SER A 239 6.59 6.15 6.55
C SER A 239 5.24 6.85 6.54
N THR A 240 4.82 7.44 7.66
CA THR A 240 3.55 8.15 7.77
C THR A 240 3.66 9.60 7.32
N HIS A 241 4.88 10.16 7.28
CA HIS A 241 5.15 11.56 6.93
C HIS A 241 5.96 11.73 5.62
N VAL A 242 6.22 10.65 4.89
CA VAL A 242 6.91 10.70 3.59
C VAL A 242 5.94 10.73 2.40
N PHE A 243 6.36 11.41 1.34
CA PHE A 243 5.76 11.32 0.01
C PHE A 243 6.77 10.72 -0.96
N GLY A 244 6.30 9.84 -1.84
CA GLY A 244 7.15 9.25 -2.87
C GLY A 244 6.40 9.03 -4.18
N LEU A 245 6.98 9.52 -5.25
CA LEU A 245 6.59 9.21 -6.62
C LEU A 245 7.69 8.32 -7.21
N GLY A 246 7.54 7.01 -7.11
CA GLY A 246 8.48 5.98 -7.54
C GLY A 246 8.86 4.97 -6.46
N ASN A 247 8.79 5.33 -5.18
CA ASN A 247 9.07 4.43 -4.05
C ASN A 247 8.33 4.85 -2.77
N ALA A 248 8.24 3.94 -1.80
CA ALA A 248 7.65 4.15 -0.47
C ALA A 248 8.69 4.44 0.64
N THR A 249 9.98 4.22 0.34
CA THR A 249 11.09 4.53 1.25
C THR A 249 11.93 5.67 0.69
N CYS A 250 12.66 6.35 1.58
CA CYS A 250 13.61 7.36 1.18
C CYS A 250 14.69 6.78 0.27
N LEU A 251 14.96 7.49 -0.81
CA LEU A 251 15.85 7.11 -1.89
C LEU A 251 17.13 7.92 -1.84
N SER A 252 18.23 7.31 -2.27
CA SER A 252 19.47 8.02 -2.59
C SER A 252 19.63 8.09 -4.10
N PHE A 253 19.85 9.29 -4.62
CA PHE A 253 19.95 9.54 -6.06
C PHE A 253 21.39 9.71 -6.54
N SER A 254 21.66 9.41 -7.81
CA SER A 254 22.95 9.74 -8.45
C SER A 254 23.03 11.22 -8.79
N GLY A 255 21.89 11.82 -9.16
CA GLY A 255 21.72 13.27 -9.30
C GLY A 255 20.32 13.66 -8.90
N SER A 256 20.17 14.85 -8.32
CA SER A 256 18.87 15.37 -7.88
C SER A 256 18.78 16.89 -7.97
N THR A 257 17.56 17.39 -7.87
CA THR A 257 17.24 18.82 -7.76
C THR A 257 16.11 18.98 -6.77
N LYS A 258 16.18 20.03 -5.95
CA LYS A 258 15.18 20.32 -4.92
C LYS A 258 14.27 21.47 -5.33
N PHE A 259 13.01 21.38 -4.92
CA PHE A 259 11.98 22.39 -5.17
C PHE A 259 11.28 22.77 -3.87
N ALA A 260 11.38 24.04 -3.48
CA ALA A 260 10.65 24.58 -2.35
C ALA A 260 9.15 24.67 -2.67
N SER A 261 8.31 24.21 -1.73
CA SER A 261 6.85 24.30 -1.81
C SER A 261 6.27 24.08 -0.41
N SER A 262 5.01 23.66 -0.33
CA SER A 262 4.36 23.35 0.93
C SER A 262 3.73 21.96 0.96
N ALA A 263 3.69 21.38 2.16
CA ALA A 263 2.96 20.16 2.47
C ALA A 263 1.99 20.43 3.62
N LYS A 264 0.84 19.77 3.59
CA LYS A 264 -0.18 19.87 4.64
C LYS A 264 -0.14 18.61 5.49
N PHE A 265 0.28 18.76 6.73
CA PHE A 265 0.39 17.67 7.69
C PHE A 265 -0.92 17.49 8.46
N THR A 266 -1.44 16.27 8.47
CA THR A 266 -2.66 15.89 9.22
C THR A 266 -2.33 15.36 10.61
N THR A 267 -1.07 14.97 10.84
CA THR A 267 -0.51 14.56 12.13
C THR A 267 0.77 15.33 12.44
N PRO A 268 1.10 15.57 13.73
CA PRO A 268 2.34 16.23 14.11
C PRO A 268 3.58 15.44 13.67
N LEU A 269 4.61 16.16 13.21
CA LEU A 269 5.95 15.61 13.00
C LEU A 269 6.53 15.18 14.35
N LEU A 270 7.05 13.94 14.42
CA LEU A 270 7.55 13.37 15.68
C LEU A 270 8.81 14.08 16.23
N ASN A 271 9.44 14.96 15.43
CA ASN A 271 10.76 15.55 15.70
C ASN A 271 10.78 17.10 15.75
N GLU A 272 9.69 17.76 16.12
CA GLU A 272 9.88 19.15 16.56
C GLU A 272 10.54 19.18 17.93
N ASN A 273 11.77 19.67 17.94
CA ASN A 273 12.53 20.06 19.12
C ASN A 273 11.86 21.31 19.75
N HIS A 274 10.59 21.18 20.12
CA HIS A 274 9.80 22.24 20.73
C HIS A 274 10.33 22.47 22.14
N THR A 275 11.17 23.49 22.25
CA THR A 275 11.38 24.23 23.48
C THR A 275 10.02 24.65 24.02
N THR A 276 9.61 23.98 25.10
CA THR A 276 8.54 24.36 26.03
C THR A 276 7.18 24.71 25.42
N THR A 277 6.25 23.76 25.36
CA THR A 277 4.83 24.04 25.62
C THR A 277 4.06 22.80 26.09
N ASN A 278 3.70 22.81 27.38
CA ASN A 278 2.67 22.03 28.07
C ASN A 278 2.47 20.56 27.66
N SER A 279 3.29 19.70 28.28
CA SER A 279 3.25 18.22 28.29
C SER A 279 1.92 17.58 28.75
N THR A 280 0.87 18.35 29.01
CA THR A 280 -0.43 17.85 29.49
C THR A 280 -1.46 17.61 28.38
N ILE A 281 -1.26 18.13 27.16
CA ILE A 281 -2.19 17.92 26.03
C ILE A 281 -1.77 16.73 25.15
N LEU A 282 -0.48 16.52 24.92
CA LEU A 282 0.05 15.36 24.17
C LEU A 282 -0.30 14.04 24.87
N ALA A 283 -0.16 13.99 26.20
CA ALA A 283 -0.52 12.81 27.00
C ALA A 283 -2.02 12.45 26.92
N ARG A 284 -2.91 13.43 26.72
CA ARG A 284 -4.37 13.19 26.64
C ARG A 284 -4.81 12.62 25.30
N ASN A 285 -4.11 12.92 24.21
CA ASN A 285 -4.43 12.39 22.89
C ASN A 285 -3.85 10.98 22.66
N LEU A 286 -2.67 10.69 23.23
CA LEU A 286 -2.03 9.36 23.21
C LEU A 286 -2.74 8.32 24.09
N ALA A 287 -3.53 8.77 25.09
CA ALA A 287 -4.25 7.88 25.99
C ALA A 287 -5.45 7.13 25.37
N ARG A 288 -5.82 7.40 24.11
CA ARG A 288 -7.00 6.78 23.46
C ARG A 288 -6.79 5.40 22.85
N ASN A 289 -5.54 4.92 22.76
CA ASN A 289 -5.22 3.56 22.29
C ASN A 289 -4.72 2.62 23.39
N LEU A 290 -4.89 2.99 24.66
CA LEU A 290 -4.54 2.15 25.80
C LEU A 290 -5.59 1.04 25.97
N VAL A 291 -5.28 -0.16 25.47
CA VAL A 291 -6.04 -1.38 25.78
C VAL A 291 -5.97 -1.61 27.30
N THR A 292 -7.13 -1.86 27.92
CA THR A 292 -7.26 -2.13 29.35
C THR A 292 -6.61 -3.47 29.69
N ARG A 293 -5.70 -3.49 30.66
CA ARG A 293 -4.72 -4.57 30.88
C ARG A 293 -5.16 -5.64 31.86
N ALA A 294 -4.64 -6.85 31.64
CA ALA A 294 -4.38 -7.83 32.70
C ALA A 294 -3.07 -7.50 33.45
N ASP A 295 -2.96 -7.85 34.73
CA ASP A 295 -1.74 -7.60 35.52
C ASP A 295 -0.51 -8.30 34.87
N GLY A 296 0.50 -7.52 34.50
CA GLY A 296 1.77 -8.02 33.94
C GLY A 296 2.06 -7.66 32.48
N GLU A 297 1.08 -7.14 31.73
CA GLU A 297 1.27 -6.76 30.32
C GLU A 297 1.88 -5.37 30.14
N CYS A 298 2.62 -5.17 29.05
CA CYS A 298 3.16 -3.88 28.64
C CYS A 298 2.12 -3.04 27.88
N THR A 299 2.38 -1.74 27.74
CA THR A 299 1.68 -0.89 26.78
C THR A 299 2.34 -1.17 25.46
N ALA A 300 1.60 -1.27 24.37
CA ALA A 300 2.19 -1.55 23.08
C ALA A 300 1.82 -0.48 22.06
N VAL A 301 2.73 -0.26 21.14
CA VAL A 301 2.47 0.43 19.87
C VAL A 301 2.73 -0.54 18.72
N GLN A 302 2.15 -0.23 17.57
CA GLN A 302 2.35 -1.00 16.35
C GLN A 302 3.45 -0.34 15.50
N VAL A 303 4.29 -1.17 14.89
CA VAL A 303 5.37 -0.77 13.99
C VAL A 303 4.80 -0.41 12.63
N ASP A 304 5.06 0.81 12.16
CA ASP A 304 4.78 1.21 10.79
C ASP A 304 5.94 0.82 9.86
N ALA A 305 5.70 0.80 8.55
CA ALA A 305 6.76 0.51 7.60
C ALA A 305 7.95 1.47 7.78
N GLY A 306 9.18 0.97 7.73
CA GLY A 306 10.37 1.82 7.87
C GLY A 306 10.61 2.47 9.25
N ASN A 307 9.78 2.21 10.28
CA ASN A 307 10.10 2.67 11.63
C ASN A 307 11.40 2.04 12.13
N SER A 308 12.27 2.89 12.68
CA SER A 308 13.40 2.48 13.50
C SER A 308 13.00 2.38 14.98
N CYS A 309 13.85 1.74 15.80
CA CYS A 309 13.66 1.75 17.26
C CYS A 309 13.67 3.15 17.87
N ALA A 310 14.38 4.11 17.25
CA ALA A 310 14.38 5.49 17.72
C ALA A 310 12.99 6.12 17.53
N ASP A 311 12.39 5.92 16.35
CA ASP A 311 11.04 6.42 16.05
C ASP A 311 10.00 5.81 16.99
N LEU A 312 10.12 4.50 17.27
CA LEU A 312 9.22 3.78 18.18
C LEU A 312 9.38 4.23 19.63
N ALA A 313 10.60 4.54 20.10
CA ALA A 313 10.82 5.10 21.42
C ALA A 313 10.12 6.47 21.58
N VAL A 314 10.23 7.32 20.56
CA VAL A 314 9.51 8.61 20.50
C VAL A 314 7.99 8.38 20.47
N LYS A 315 7.50 7.45 19.64
CA LYS A 315 6.08 7.06 19.57
C LYS A 315 5.54 6.57 20.91
N CYS A 316 6.36 5.86 21.68
CA CYS A 316 6.07 5.42 23.04
C CYS A 316 6.18 6.54 24.09
N GLY A 317 6.80 7.68 23.77
CA GLY A 317 7.10 8.74 24.73
C GLY A 317 8.14 8.37 25.79
N ILE A 318 9.09 7.49 25.45
CA ILE A 318 10.14 6.99 26.35
C ILE A 318 11.55 7.20 25.78
N SER A 319 12.58 7.02 26.61
CA SER A 319 13.97 7.06 26.13
C SER A 319 14.31 5.82 25.28
N GLY A 320 15.27 5.94 24.36
CA GLY A 320 15.77 4.78 23.61
C GLY A 320 16.36 3.68 24.49
N ALA A 321 16.91 4.05 25.66
CA ALA A 321 17.40 3.09 26.65
C ALA A 321 16.25 2.31 27.30
N ASP A 322 15.17 2.99 27.66
CA ASP A 322 13.95 2.33 28.19
C ASP A 322 13.29 1.46 27.13
N PHE A 323 13.23 1.92 25.87
CA PHE A 323 12.71 1.13 24.78
C PHE A 323 13.51 -0.16 24.57
N THR A 324 14.84 -0.07 24.60
CA THR A 324 15.73 -1.24 24.50
C THR A 324 15.58 -2.17 25.71
N LYS A 325 15.33 -1.62 26.89
CA LYS A 325 15.07 -2.40 28.11
C LYS A 325 13.75 -3.16 28.03
N TYR A 326 12.70 -2.58 27.47
CA TYR A 326 11.39 -3.21 27.33
C TYR A 326 11.31 -4.19 26.15
N ASN A 327 12.18 -4.01 25.15
CA ASN A 327 12.24 -4.86 23.96
C ASN A 327 13.65 -5.45 23.80
N PRO A 328 14.06 -6.37 24.68
CA PRO A 328 15.41 -6.91 24.66
C PRO A 328 15.65 -7.80 23.42
N GLY A 329 16.84 -7.70 22.85
CA GLY A 329 17.27 -8.51 21.71
C GLY A 329 18.30 -7.77 20.87
N THR A 330 19.46 -8.37 20.62
CA THR A 330 20.56 -7.72 19.90
C THR A 330 20.24 -7.41 18.44
N ASP A 331 19.28 -8.13 17.87
CA ASP A 331 18.79 -8.00 16.50
C ASP A 331 17.32 -7.52 16.44
N PHE A 332 16.74 -7.10 17.57
CA PHE A 332 15.34 -6.68 17.63
C PHE A 332 15.07 -5.52 16.66
N CYS A 333 15.88 -4.47 16.74
CA CYS A 333 15.71 -3.26 15.94
C CYS A 333 15.97 -3.46 14.44
N SER A 334 16.79 -4.43 14.05
CA SER A 334 17.08 -4.73 12.64
C SER A 334 16.09 -5.69 12.00
N LYS A 335 15.21 -6.31 12.81
CA LYS A 335 14.19 -7.28 12.37
C LYS A 335 12.77 -6.79 12.57
N LEU A 336 12.58 -5.50 12.86
CA LEU A 336 11.26 -4.90 13.00
C LEU A 336 10.43 -5.17 11.74
N LYS A 337 9.26 -5.74 11.93
CA LYS A 337 8.29 -5.97 10.85
C LYS A 337 7.16 -4.94 10.94
N PRO A 338 6.69 -4.40 9.81
CA PRO A 338 5.45 -3.64 9.79
C PRO A 338 4.32 -4.46 10.41
N LYS A 339 3.43 -3.78 11.14
CA LYS A 339 2.33 -4.34 11.94
C LYS A 339 2.71 -5.13 13.19
N GLN A 340 3.99 -5.35 13.46
CA GLN A 340 4.45 -5.91 14.73
C GLN A 340 4.08 -5.02 15.91
N HIS A 341 3.72 -5.62 17.04
CA HIS A 341 3.54 -4.90 18.30
C HIS A 341 4.84 -4.90 19.11
N VAL A 342 5.16 -3.76 19.72
CA VAL A 342 6.36 -3.56 20.55
C VAL A 342 5.99 -2.88 21.86
N CYS A 343 6.71 -3.17 22.93
CA CYS A 343 6.43 -2.66 24.27
C CYS A 343 6.94 -1.23 24.50
N CYS A 344 6.12 -0.40 25.12
CA CYS A 344 6.41 0.95 25.61
C CYS A 344 6.56 1.01 27.15
N SER A 345 6.32 -0.08 27.85
CA SER A 345 6.52 -0.19 29.31
C SER A 345 7.08 -1.57 29.66
N SER A 346 7.46 -1.77 30.93
CA SER A 346 7.71 -3.11 31.45
C SER A 346 6.46 -3.98 31.37
N GLY A 347 6.66 -5.27 31.13
CA GLY A 347 5.62 -6.29 31.06
C GLY A 347 5.75 -7.14 29.80
N ASP A 348 4.91 -8.16 29.70
CA ASP A 348 4.82 -9.01 28.51
C ASP A 348 3.98 -8.33 27.42
N LEU A 349 4.28 -8.63 26.15
CA LEU A 349 3.49 -8.11 25.04
C LEU A 349 2.06 -8.67 25.10
N PRO A 350 1.01 -7.84 25.04
CA PRO A 350 -0.37 -8.32 25.08
C PRO A 350 -0.66 -9.32 23.96
N ASP A 351 -1.65 -10.18 24.20
CA ASP A 351 -2.18 -11.08 23.18
C ASP A 351 -3.20 -10.33 22.31
N PHE A 352 -2.81 -10.01 21.07
CA PHE A 352 -3.65 -9.28 20.12
C PHE A 352 -4.59 -10.18 19.31
N ARG A 353 -4.74 -11.47 19.69
CA ARG A 353 -5.68 -12.37 19.03
C ARG A 353 -7.12 -11.82 19.09
N PRO A 354 -7.81 -11.74 17.94
CA PRO A 354 -9.21 -11.34 17.91
C PRO A 354 -10.05 -12.26 18.80
N GLN A 355 -10.73 -11.68 19.79
CA GLN A 355 -11.64 -12.44 20.64
C GLN A 355 -12.83 -12.96 19.82
N PRO A 356 -13.28 -14.21 20.06
CA PRO A 356 -14.47 -14.76 19.42
C PRO A 356 -15.71 -13.88 19.64
N ASN A 357 -16.68 -14.00 18.75
CA ASN A 357 -18.00 -13.41 18.93
C ASN A 357 -18.71 -14.05 20.14
N GLN A 358 -19.78 -13.42 20.64
CA GLN A 358 -20.55 -13.94 21.78
C GLN A 358 -21.13 -15.34 21.55
N ASP A 359 -21.39 -15.70 20.29
CA ASP A 359 -21.88 -17.02 19.88
C ASP A 359 -20.75 -18.07 19.74
N GLY A 360 -19.51 -17.70 20.06
CA GLY A 360 -18.31 -18.53 19.93
C GLY A 360 -17.75 -18.63 18.52
N SER A 361 -18.35 -17.96 17.53
CA SER A 361 -17.82 -17.92 16.17
C SER A 361 -16.56 -17.06 16.06
N CYS A 362 -15.67 -17.40 15.11
CA CYS A 362 -14.46 -16.63 14.86
C CYS A 362 -14.79 -15.21 14.43
N LYS A 363 -14.03 -14.24 14.94
CA LYS A 363 -14.15 -12.85 14.50
C LYS A 363 -13.59 -12.73 13.08
N ALA A 364 -14.45 -12.38 12.13
CA ALA A 364 -14.04 -12.19 10.74
C ALA A 364 -13.25 -10.89 10.58
N TYR A 365 -12.14 -10.97 9.84
CA TYR A 365 -11.35 -9.82 9.44
C TYR A 365 -11.46 -9.62 7.93
N GLN A 366 -11.82 -8.41 7.52
CA GLN A 366 -11.85 -8.06 6.10
C GLN A 366 -10.46 -7.56 5.71
N VAL A 367 -9.74 -8.35 4.90
CA VAL A 367 -8.42 -7.99 4.36
C VAL A 367 -8.48 -6.61 3.69
N GLN A 368 -7.62 -5.73 4.13
CA GLN A 368 -7.42 -4.36 3.67
C GLN A 368 -6.28 -4.27 2.65
N ALA A 369 -6.17 -3.11 2.00
CA ALA A 369 -5.02 -2.81 1.15
C ALA A 369 -3.73 -2.83 1.99
N ASN A 370 -2.65 -3.40 1.42
CA ASN A 370 -1.36 -3.66 2.07
C ASN A 370 -1.32 -4.78 3.12
N ASP A 371 -2.42 -5.51 3.32
CA ASP A 371 -2.38 -6.71 4.14
C ASP A 371 -1.72 -7.87 3.40
N ASN A 372 -1.04 -8.72 4.15
CA ASN A 372 -0.60 -10.04 3.72
C ASN A 372 -0.69 -11.00 4.92
N CYS A 373 -0.58 -12.30 4.68
CA CYS A 373 -0.74 -13.28 5.76
C CYS A 373 0.32 -13.14 6.86
N ASP A 374 1.58 -12.84 6.52
CA ASP A 374 2.65 -12.65 7.53
C ASP A 374 2.39 -11.43 8.40
N SER A 375 1.94 -10.33 7.79
CA SER A 375 1.66 -9.07 8.49
C SER A 375 0.40 -9.16 9.34
N LEU A 376 -0.64 -9.86 8.88
CA LEU A 376 -1.86 -10.13 9.66
C LEU A 376 -1.62 -11.13 10.79
N ALA A 377 -0.82 -12.18 10.55
CA ALA A 377 -0.43 -13.11 11.60
C ALA A 377 0.35 -12.38 12.71
N THR A 378 1.30 -11.54 12.31
CA THR A 378 2.08 -10.70 13.22
C THR A 378 1.21 -9.72 14.01
N GLU A 379 0.29 -9.02 13.34
CA GLU A 379 -0.66 -8.08 13.96
C GLU A 379 -1.57 -8.76 14.98
N CYS A 380 -2.07 -9.95 14.65
CA CYS A 380 -3.03 -10.67 15.49
C CYS A 380 -2.37 -11.57 16.53
N SER A 381 -1.05 -11.49 16.76
CA SER A 381 -0.33 -12.43 17.64
C SER A 381 -0.55 -13.91 17.29
N LEU A 382 -0.71 -14.22 15.99
CA LEU A 382 -0.95 -15.56 15.46
C LEU A 382 0.30 -16.13 14.79
N LYS A 383 0.45 -17.46 14.80
CA LYS A 383 1.38 -18.14 13.91
C LYS A 383 0.77 -18.25 12.52
N MET A 384 1.62 -18.31 11.49
CA MET A 384 1.16 -18.52 10.11
C MET A 384 0.31 -19.79 10.00
N ASP A 385 0.76 -20.89 10.62
CA ASP A 385 0.04 -22.17 10.61
C ASP A 385 -1.37 -22.05 11.21
N ASP A 386 -1.53 -21.28 12.30
CA ASP A 386 -2.84 -21.04 12.93
C ASP A 386 -3.74 -20.23 11.99
N LEU A 387 -3.20 -19.16 11.38
CA LEU A 387 -3.93 -18.32 10.43
C LEU A 387 -4.38 -19.14 9.22
N GLU A 388 -3.52 -20.01 8.67
CA GLU A 388 -3.87 -20.90 7.58
C GLU A 388 -4.95 -21.90 7.99
N GLU A 389 -4.81 -22.54 9.15
CA GLU A 389 -5.76 -23.51 9.68
C GLU A 389 -7.16 -22.91 9.85
N PHE A 390 -7.27 -21.71 10.41
CA PHE A 390 -8.54 -21.00 10.58
C PHE A 390 -9.23 -20.66 9.26
N ASN A 391 -8.50 -20.66 8.13
CA ASN A 391 -8.99 -20.27 6.82
C ASN A 391 -9.01 -21.41 5.78
N ARG A 392 -8.83 -22.68 6.20
CA ARG A 392 -8.81 -23.82 5.27
C ARG A 392 -10.12 -24.06 4.51
N ASN A 393 -11.26 -23.60 5.04
CA ASN A 393 -12.60 -23.88 4.50
C ASN A 393 -13.42 -22.61 4.19
N THR A 394 -12.75 -21.46 4.04
CA THR A 394 -13.41 -20.15 3.85
C THR A 394 -13.46 -19.68 2.39
#